data_AF-A0A969IED7-F1
#
_entry.id   AF-A0A969IED7-F1
#
_cell.length_a   1.000
_cell.length_b   1.000
_cell.length_c   1.000
_cell.angle_alpha   90.00
_cell.angle_beta   90.00
_cell.angle_gamma   90.00
#
_symmetry.space_group_name_H-M   'P 1'
#
loop_
_entity.id
_entity.type
_entity.pdbx_description
1 polymer ?
#
loop_
_entity_poly.entity_id
_entity_poly.type
_entity_poly.pdbx_seq_one_letter_code
_entity_poly.pdbx_strand_id
1 'polypeptide(L)'
;MAETQTASTSAHEVDVLTAARNWLARDGRVAIATVVDTWGSAPVPVGGQMAVAADGNFQGSVSGGCIEGEIIMEAEDILASGQPKRLTFGVADETAWRAGLPCGGKVQVFVERIDAKDGGAILLDRAVAAGESRRGLVVRTHLADGRKEVSSAATQTCRRTSPSGFARPRASCRKRPMEMSFCTPWCRLRVFSSSAQPTSDRSSPSSPAWHPME
;
A
#
# COMPACT_ATOMS: atom_id res chain seq x y z
N MET A 1 -23.53 4.06 -45.65
CA MET A 1 -23.55 3.11 -44.53
C MET A 1 -22.93 3.84 -43.35
N ALA A 2 -23.75 4.11 -42.34
CA ALA A 2 -23.47 5.03 -41.24
C ALA A 2 -22.47 4.43 -40.23
N GLU A 3 -21.85 5.37 -39.50
CA GLU A 3 -20.78 5.27 -38.52
C GLU A 3 -21.01 4.26 -37.38
N THR A 4 -19.93 3.80 -36.78
CA THR A 4 -19.67 4.05 -35.34
C THR A 4 -18.17 3.90 -35.10
N GLN A 5 -17.46 5.02 -35.12
CA GLN A 5 -16.17 5.14 -34.41
C GLN A 5 -16.52 5.40 -32.94
N THR A 6 -16.40 4.38 -32.08
CA THR A 6 -16.37 4.60 -30.63
C THR A 6 -14.97 5.08 -30.28
N ALA A 7 -14.68 6.33 -30.60
CA ALA A 7 -13.68 7.09 -29.85
C ALA A 7 -14.27 7.30 -28.45
N SER A 8 -13.95 6.41 -27.51
CA SER A 8 -14.17 6.68 -26.10
C SER A 8 -13.22 7.81 -25.70
N THR A 9 -13.72 9.04 -25.77
CA THR A 9 -13.10 10.22 -25.17
C THR A 9 -12.83 9.94 -23.70
N SER A 10 -11.60 9.55 -23.34
CA SER A 10 -11.17 9.45 -21.94
C SER A 10 -10.97 10.86 -21.41
N ALA A 11 -12.09 11.54 -21.12
CA ALA A 11 -12.10 12.68 -20.23
C ALA A 11 -11.40 12.24 -18.93
N HIS A 12 -10.34 12.95 -18.57
CA HIS A 12 -9.47 12.72 -17.41
C HIS A 12 -10.15 11.94 -16.28
N GLU A 13 -9.85 10.64 -16.17
CA GLU A 13 -10.12 9.92 -14.94
C GLU A 13 -9.25 10.57 -13.86
N VAL A 14 -9.89 11.26 -12.92
CA VAL A 14 -9.19 12.00 -11.87
C VAL A 14 -8.38 10.99 -11.06
N ASP A 15 -7.07 11.20 -11.01
CA ASP A 15 -6.17 10.40 -10.18
C ASP A 15 -6.59 10.50 -8.69
N VAL A 16 -6.33 9.43 -7.93
CA VAL A 16 -6.70 9.28 -6.53
C VAL A 16 -6.19 10.44 -5.68
N LEU A 17 -4.96 10.91 -5.90
CA LEU A 17 -4.37 11.99 -5.12
C LEU A 17 -4.99 13.35 -5.48
N THR A 18 -5.31 13.57 -6.76
CA THR A 18 -6.04 14.76 -7.20
C THR A 18 -7.45 14.79 -6.62
N ALA A 19 -8.19 13.67 -6.66
CA ALA A 19 -9.51 13.56 -6.03
C ALA A 19 -9.43 13.84 -4.53
N ALA A 20 -8.47 13.21 -3.84
CA ALA A 20 -8.24 13.43 -2.42
C ALA A 20 -7.95 14.90 -2.10
N ARG A 21 -7.13 15.56 -2.93
CA ARG A 21 -6.79 16.97 -2.73
C ARG A 21 -7.98 17.90 -2.93
N ASN A 22 -8.87 17.58 -3.86
CA ASN A 22 -10.09 18.33 -4.08
C ASN A 22 -11.08 18.18 -2.91
N TRP A 23 -11.28 16.94 -2.43
CA TRP A 23 -12.14 16.69 -1.27
C TRP A 23 -11.56 17.26 0.02
N LEU A 24 -10.24 17.21 0.20
CA LEU A 24 -9.59 17.85 1.35
C LEU A 24 -9.86 19.36 1.37
N ALA A 25 -9.83 20.04 0.22
CA ALA A 25 -10.13 21.46 0.14
C ALA A 25 -11.62 21.77 0.37
N ARG A 26 -12.52 20.88 -0.05
CA ARG A 26 -13.97 21.03 0.13
C ARG A 26 -14.41 20.76 1.57
N ASP A 27 -13.92 19.68 2.17
CA ASP A 27 -14.48 19.09 3.39
C ASP A 27 -13.53 19.23 4.60
N GLY A 28 -12.30 19.70 4.39
CA GLY A 28 -11.25 19.85 5.41
C GLY A 28 -10.57 18.54 5.82
N ARG A 29 -11.13 17.39 5.43
CA ARG A 29 -10.58 16.06 5.68
C ARG A 29 -10.94 15.10 4.55
N VAL A 30 -10.10 14.09 4.34
CA VAL A 30 -10.33 12.99 3.39
C VAL A 30 -9.66 11.73 3.92
N ALA A 31 -10.22 10.55 3.65
CA ALA A 31 -9.58 9.29 4.00
C ALA A 31 -8.77 8.75 2.81
N ILE A 32 -7.61 8.19 3.08
CA ILE A 32 -6.81 7.44 2.11
C ILE A 32 -6.68 6.01 2.61
N ALA A 33 -7.13 5.07 1.78
CA ALA A 33 -6.92 3.64 1.93
C ALA A 33 -5.76 3.21 1.02
N THR A 34 -4.76 2.55 1.58
CA THR A 34 -3.58 2.07 0.85
C THR A 34 -3.36 0.58 1.11
N VAL A 35 -3.19 -0.21 0.05
CA VAL A 35 -2.77 -1.61 0.18
C VAL A 35 -1.33 -1.65 0.70
N VAL A 36 -1.15 -2.18 1.90
CA VAL A 36 0.16 -2.26 2.56
C VAL A 36 0.77 -3.66 2.53
N ASP A 37 -0.05 -4.68 2.34
CA ASP A 37 0.41 -6.07 2.19
C ASP A 37 -0.58 -6.91 1.38
N THR A 38 -0.07 -7.94 0.70
CA THR A 38 -0.87 -8.89 -0.06
C THR A 38 -0.31 -10.30 0.03
N TRP A 39 -1.18 -11.30 0.06
CA TRP A 39 -0.84 -12.72 -0.01
C TRP A 39 -1.71 -13.43 -1.05
N GLY A 40 -1.11 -14.38 -1.76
CA GLY A 40 -1.81 -15.11 -2.82
C GLY A 40 -2.21 -14.20 -3.98
N SER A 41 -3.34 -14.52 -4.63
CA SER A 41 -3.81 -13.89 -5.86
C SER A 41 -4.60 -12.60 -5.60
N ALA A 42 -4.04 -11.66 -4.83
CA ALA A 42 -4.70 -10.38 -4.59
C ALA A 42 -4.79 -9.54 -5.90
N PRO A 43 -5.97 -9.00 -6.25
CA PRO A 43 -6.22 -8.33 -7.53
C PRO A 43 -5.52 -6.98 -7.69
N VAL A 44 -5.30 -6.26 -6.57
CA VAL A 44 -4.57 -4.98 -6.54
C VAL A 44 -3.26 -5.18 -5.76
N PRO A 45 -2.10 -4.78 -6.33
CA PRO A 45 -0.82 -4.93 -5.65
C PRO A 45 -0.63 -3.92 -4.51
N VAL A 46 0.36 -4.17 -3.65
CA VAL A 46 0.85 -3.22 -2.65
C VAL A 46 1.11 -1.85 -3.28
N GLY A 47 0.64 -0.80 -2.61
CA GLY A 47 0.65 0.57 -3.09
C GLY A 47 -0.57 0.95 -3.94
N GLY A 48 -1.52 0.04 -4.19
CA GLY A 48 -2.86 0.41 -4.67
C GLY A 48 -3.56 1.32 -3.67
N GLN A 49 -4.30 2.32 -4.16
CA GLN A 49 -4.90 3.35 -3.33
C GLN A 49 -6.35 3.63 -3.71
N MET A 50 -7.09 4.07 -2.72
CA MET A 50 -8.45 4.58 -2.82
C MET A 50 -8.58 5.79 -1.89
N ALA A 51 -9.22 6.86 -2.35
CA ALA A 51 -9.57 8.02 -1.55
C ALA A 51 -11.08 7.98 -1.27
N VAL A 52 -11.48 8.39 -0.06
CA VAL A 52 -12.90 8.46 0.36
C VAL A 52 -13.17 9.84 0.96
N ALA A 53 -14.13 10.54 0.39
CA ALA A 53 -14.61 11.85 0.81
C ALA A 53 -15.50 11.77 2.05
N ALA A 54 -15.76 12.92 2.67
CA ALA A 54 -16.63 12.99 3.85
C ALA A 54 -18.11 12.67 3.57
N ASP A 55 -18.53 12.72 2.30
CA ASP A 55 -19.88 12.38 1.82
C ASP A 55 -19.97 10.93 1.29
N GLY A 56 -18.92 10.12 1.48
CA GLY A 56 -18.87 8.73 1.04
C GLY A 56 -18.49 8.53 -0.45
N ASN A 57 -18.34 9.60 -1.22
CA ASN A 57 -17.79 9.49 -2.58
C ASN A 57 -16.35 8.95 -2.54
N PHE A 58 -15.96 8.13 -3.52
CA PHE A 58 -14.63 7.52 -3.54
C PHE A 58 -14.02 7.49 -4.95
N GLN A 59 -12.69 7.43 -5.00
CA GLN A 59 -11.90 7.34 -6.23
C GLN A 59 -10.76 6.35 -6.04
N GLY A 60 -10.50 5.52 -7.04
CA GLY A 60 -9.49 4.45 -6.97
C GLY A 60 -10.05 3.14 -6.43
N SER A 61 -9.16 2.19 -6.18
CA SER A 61 -9.55 0.84 -5.76
C SER A 61 -8.39 0.14 -5.05
N VAL A 62 -8.74 -0.73 -4.10
CA VAL A 62 -7.80 -1.60 -3.38
C VAL A 62 -8.07 -3.08 -3.58
N SER A 63 -9.17 -3.47 -4.25
CA SER A 63 -9.49 -4.87 -4.53
C SER A 63 -10.14 -5.13 -5.89
N GLY A 64 -10.56 -4.10 -6.61
CA GLY A 64 -11.31 -4.23 -7.85
C GLY A 64 -12.82 -4.40 -7.66
N GLY A 65 -13.37 -4.16 -6.47
CA GLY A 65 -14.81 -4.01 -6.23
C GLY A 65 -15.43 -4.84 -5.09
N CYS A 66 -14.70 -5.76 -4.46
CA CYS A 66 -15.29 -6.67 -3.47
C CYS A 66 -15.37 -6.11 -2.05
N ILE A 67 -14.42 -5.26 -1.64
CA ILE A 67 -14.29 -4.77 -0.24
C ILE A 67 -14.33 -3.25 -0.13
N GLU A 68 -14.50 -2.54 -1.25
CA GLU A 68 -14.56 -1.08 -1.30
C GLU A 68 -15.70 -0.53 -0.43
N GLY A 69 -16.86 -1.19 -0.40
CA GLY A 69 -17.98 -0.80 0.46
C GLY A 69 -17.65 -0.88 1.95
N GLU A 70 -16.94 -1.93 2.39
CA GLU A 70 -16.50 -2.07 3.79
C GLU A 70 -15.46 -1.01 4.16
N ILE A 71 -14.59 -0.66 3.22
CA ILE A 71 -13.60 0.41 3.42
C ILE A 71 -14.27 1.78 3.52
N ILE A 72 -15.33 2.04 2.76
CA ILE A 72 -16.08 3.30 2.86
C ILE A 72 -16.71 3.43 4.25
N MET A 73 -17.34 2.37 4.76
CA MET A 73 -17.93 2.37 6.12
C MET A 73 -16.85 2.61 7.20
N GLU A 74 -15.72 1.92 7.12
CA GLU A 74 -14.62 2.13 8.08
C GLU A 74 -13.98 3.52 7.92
N ALA A 75 -13.96 4.07 6.71
CA ALA A 75 -13.44 5.40 6.45
C ALA A 75 -14.29 6.49 7.13
N GLU A 76 -15.62 6.34 7.20
CA GLU A 76 -16.49 7.28 7.93
C GLU A 76 -16.09 7.39 9.41
N ASP A 77 -15.87 6.25 10.08
CA ASP A 77 -15.40 6.20 11.47
C ASP A 77 -14.01 6.81 11.65
N ILE A 78 -13.10 6.56 10.70
CA ILE A 78 -11.73 7.08 10.73
C ILE A 78 -11.71 8.59 10.47
N LEU A 79 -12.58 9.08 9.59
CA LEU A 79 -12.76 10.50 9.33
C LEU A 79 -13.29 11.24 10.56
N ALA A 80 -14.15 10.60 11.36
CA ALA A 80 -14.68 11.17 12.59
C ALA A 80 -13.68 11.10 13.76
N SER A 81 -13.06 9.94 13.98
CA SER A 81 -12.15 9.71 15.11
C SER A 81 -10.73 10.23 14.89
N GLY A 82 -10.30 10.32 13.64
CA GLY A 82 -8.92 10.61 13.24
C GLY A 82 -7.93 9.49 13.52
N GLN A 83 -8.37 8.33 14.02
CA GLN A 83 -7.49 7.21 14.35
C GLN A 83 -7.32 6.29 13.14
N PRO A 84 -6.09 6.06 12.65
CA PRO A 84 -5.88 5.17 11.52
C PRO A 84 -6.12 3.71 11.90
N LYS A 85 -6.53 2.89 10.92
CA LYS A 85 -6.77 1.45 11.11
C LYS A 85 -6.05 0.62 10.05
N ARG A 86 -5.65 -0.59 10.45
CA ARG A 86 -5.23 -1.66 9.51
C ARG A 86 -6.35 -2.67 9.40
N LEU A 87 -6.95 -2.74 8.23
CA LEU A 87 -8.00 -3.68 7.89
C LEU A 87 -7.39 -4.87 7.16
N THR A 88 -7.88 -6.07 7.44
CA THR A 88 -7.41 -7.30 6.81
C THR A 88 -8.59 -8.02 6.21
N PHE A 89 -8.53 -8.24 4.89
CA PHE A 89 -9.57 -8.93 4.13
C PHE A 89 -8.97 -10.14 3.43
N GLY A 90 -9.73 -11.21 3.36
CA GLY A 90 -9.29 -12.46 2.75
C GLY A 90 -10.21 -13.59 3.16
N VAL A 91 -10.00 -14.75 2.57
CA VAL A 91 -10.76 -15.94 2.96
C VAL A 91 -10.30 -16.32 4.36
N ALA A 92 -11.07 -15.92 5.37
CA ALA A 92 -11.00 -16.58 6.66
C ALA A 92 -11.44 -18.03 6.42
N ASP A 93 -10.72 -18.97 7.04
CA ASP A 93 -11.03 -20.40 7.08
C ASP A 93 -12.54 -20.67 7.02
N GLU A 94 -12.98 -21.71 6.29
CA GLU A 94 -14.33 -21.96 5.73
C GLU A 94 -15.58 -21.74 6.64
N THR A 95 -15.43 -21.33 7.90
CA THR A 95 -16.48 -21.08 8.87
C THR A 95 -16.72 -19.61 9.25
N ALA A 96 -15.95 -18.63 8.77
CA ALA A 96 -16.14 -17.21 9.10
C ALA A 96 -16.46 -16.32 7.88
N TRP A 97 -17.74 -16.27 7.49
CA TRP A 97 -18.22 -15.46 6.38
C TRP A 97 -18.36 -13.97 6.76
N ARG A 98 -17.25 -13.22 6.63
CA ARG A 98 -17.26 -11.75 6.52
C ARG A 98 -16.31 -11.37 5.37
N ALA A 99 -16.89 -10.97 4.24
CA ALA A 99 -16.22 -10.48 3.02
C ALA A 99 -14.84 -11.09 2.69
N GLY A 100 -14.84 -12.35 2.27
CA GLY A 100 -13.66 -12.98 1.68
C GLY A 100 -13.43 -12.50 0.25
N LEU A 101 -12.16 -12.36 -0.15
CA LEU A 101 -11.80 -12.12 -1.54
C LEU A 101 -12.07 -13.40 -2.36
N PRO A 102 -12.88 -13.36 -3.43
CA PRO A 102 -13.22 -14.56 -4.22
C PRO A 102 -12.02 -15.17 -4.95
N CYS A 103 -10.92 -14.42 -5.08
CA CYS A 103 -9.69 -14.88 -5.71
C CYS A 103 -8.81 -15.78 -4.82
N GLY A 104 -9.22 -16.05 -3.58
CA GLY A 104 -8.43 -16.86 -2.63
C GLY A 104 -7.20 -16.16 -2.06
N GLY A 105 -7.09 -14.85 -2.27
CA GLY A 105 -6.02 -14.01 -1.71
C GLY A 105 -6.40 -13.37 -0.37
N LYS A 106 -5.41 -12.69 0.22
CA LYS A 106 -5.57 -11.81 1.38
C LYS A 106 -4.91 -10.47 1.11
N VAL A 107 -5.52 -9.40 1.58
CA VAL A 107 -5.05 -8.03 1.46
C VAL A 107 -5.08 -7.35 2.82
N GLN A 108 -4.03 -6.61 3.15
CA GLN A 108 -4.03 -5.69 4.28
C GLN A 108 -4.07 -4.25 3.74
N VAL A 109 -5.04 -3.48 4.22
CA VAL A 109 -5.28 -2.09 3.83
C VAL A 109 -5.09 -1.21 5.05
N PHE A 110 -4.22 -0.21 4.93
CA PHE A 110 -4.10 0.85 5.91
C PHE A 110 -5.00 2.01 5.51
N VAL A 111 -5.90 2.41 6.40
CA VAL A 111 -6.84 3.50 6.18
C VAL A 111 -6.55 4.60 7.19
N GLU A 112 -6.40 5.82 6.71
CA GLU A 112 -6.05 6.97 7.52
C GLU A 112 -6.77 8.23 7.07
N ARG A 113 -7.03 9.14 8.01
CA ARG A 113 -7.53 10.48 7.72
C ARG A 113 -6.36 11.42 7.41
N ILE A 114 -6.46 12.12 6.29
CA ILE A 114 -5.65 13.29 5.98
C ILE A 114 -6.46 14.54 6.33
N ASP A 115 -5.91 15.39 7.19
CA ASP A 115 -6.57 16.62 7.66
C ASP A 115 -5.85 17.87 7.14
N ALA A 116 -6.62 18.88 6.74
CA ALA A 116 -6.08 20.14 6.25
C ALA A 116 -5.31 20.89 7.35
N LYS A 117 -5.69 20.70 8.62
CA LYS A 117 -5.07 21.36 9.79
C LYS A 117 -3.70 20.76 10.13
N ASP A 118 -3.45 19.51 9.77
CA ASP A 118 -2.24 18.76 10.13
C ASP A 118 -1.23 18.69 8.97
N GLY A 119 -1.24 19.69 8.09
CA GLY A 119 -0.34 19.76 6.93
C GLY A 119 -0.71 18.83 5.77
N GLY A 120 -1.89 18.20 5.80
CA GLY A 120 -2.38 17.31 4.76
C GLY A 120 -2.48 17.97 3.38
N ALA A 121 -2.83 19.26 3.33
CA ALA A 121 -2.88 20.01 2.08
C ALA A 121 -1.50 20.09 1.40
N ILE A 122 -0.46 20.41 2.18
CA ILE A 122 0.93 20.48 1.69
C ILE A 122 1.40 19.10 1.21
N LEU A 123 1.06 18.04 1.95
CA LEU A 123 1.39 16.67 1.56
C LEU A 123 0.78 16.32 0.19
N LEU A 124 -0.52 16.54 0.04
CA LEU A 124 -1.23 16.20 -1.20
C LEU A 124 -0.80 17.10 -2.37
N ASP A 125 -0.58 18.40 -2.14
CA ASP A 125 -0.05 19.32 -3.17
C ASP A 125 1.30 18.82 -3.70
N ARG A 126 2.21 18.41 -2.79
CA ARG A 126 3.51 17.85 -3.18
C ARG A 126 3.36 16.53 -3.93
N ALA A 127 2.42 15.68 -3.53
CA ALA A 127 2.20 14.38 -4.17
C ALA A 127 1.62 14.53 -5.58
N VAL A 128 0.62 15.40 -5.76
CA VAL A 128 0.05 15.74 -7.07
C VAL A 128 1.10 16.36 -7.98
N ALA A 129 1.83 17.38 -7.52
CA ALA A 129 2.88 18.02 -8.30
C ALA A 129 4.02 17.05 -8.67
N ALA A 130 4.36 16.11 -7.79
CA ALA A 130 5.34 15.07 -8.08
C ALA A 130 4.85 14.12 -9.19
N GLY A 131 3.57 13.73 -9.16
CA GLY A 131 2.95 12.92 -10.21
C GLY A 131 2.95 13.62 -11.58
N GLU A 132 2.48 14.87 -11.62
CA GLU A 132 2.43 15.69 -12.84
C GLU A 132 3.82 15.91 -13.45
N SER A 133 4.82 16.18 -12.61
CA SER A 133 6.21 16.41 -13.04
C SER A 133 7.02 15.12 -13.22
N ARG A 134 6.42 13.93 -13.03
CA ARG A 134 7.09 12.63 -13.04
C ARG A 134 8.32 12.57 -12.12
N ARG A 135 8.27 13.25 -10.99
CA ARG A 135 9.31 13.23 -9.96
C ARG A 135 8.93 12.24 -8.87
N GLY A 136 9.91 11.48 -8.40
CA GLY A 136 9.67 10.60 -7.26
C GLY A 136 9.49 11.39 -5.96
N LEU A 137 8.44 11.04 -5.22
CA LEU A 137 8.20 11.47 -3.85
C LEU A 137 8.14 10.23 -2.97
N VAL A 138 8.82 10.26 -1.83
CA VAL A 138 8.72 9.19 -0.84
C VAL A 138 7.95 9.74 0.35
N VAL A 139 6.81 9.09 0.63
CA VAL A 139 6.03 9.34 1.84
C VAL A 139 6.15 8.09 2.70
N ARG A 140 6.85 8.20 3.82
CA ARG A 140 6.99 7.14 4.81
C ARG A 140 5.90 7.33 5.86
N THR A 141 5.02 6.35 5.99
CA THR A 141 3.96 6.34 7.00
C THR A 141 4.30 5.32 8.08
N HIS A 142 4.29 5.75 9.34
CA HIS A 142 4.41 4.85 10.47
C HIS A 142 3.04 4.23 10.77
N LEU A 143 2.89 2.93 10.52
CA LEU A 143 1.58 2.26 10.51
C LEU A 143 0.92 2.12 11.89
N ALA A 144 1.64 2.40 12.98
CA ALA A 144 1.07 2.31 14.33
C ALA A 144 0.30 3.58 14.74
N ASP A 145 0.68 4.75 14.20
CA ASP A 145 0.13 6.05 14.62
C ASP A 145 -0.17 6.99 13.43
N GLY A 146 0.08 6.57 12.19
CA GLY A 146 -0.19 7.35 10.98
C GLY A 146 0.81 8.48 10.72
N ARG A 147 1.85 8.63 11.54
CA ARG A 147 2.82 9.73 11.41
C ARG A 147 3.56 9.65 10.08
N LYS A 148 3.76 10.79 9.42
CA LYS A 148 4.32 10.85 8.07
C LYS A 148 5.64 11.60 8.00
N GLU A 149 6.53 11.09 7.18
CA GLU A 149 7.75 11.78 6.77
C GLU A 149 7.82 11.83 5.25
N VAL A 150 8.16 13.00 4.72
CA VAL A 150 8.19 13.25 3.27
C VAL A 150 9.61 13.59 2.85
N SER A 151 10.19 12.79 1.98
CA SER A 151 11.45 13.08 1.32
C SER A 151 11.26 13.11 -0.19
N SER A 152 12.01 13.97 -0.88
CA SER A 152 12.14 13.79 -2.33
C SER A 152 12.78 12.43 -2.56
N ALA A 153 12.36 11.73 -3.62
CA ALA A 153 13.19 10.66 -4.15
C ALA A 153 14.42 11.34 -4.78
N ALA A 154 15.34 11.84 -3.96
CA ALA A 154 16.70 12.06 -4.39
C ALA A 154 17.09 10.73 -5.00
N THR A 155 17.36 10.73 -6.32
CA THR A 155 17.75 9.59 -7.11
C THR A 155 18.51 8.66 -6.19
N GLN A 156 17.90 7.53 -5.81
CA GLN A 156 18.63 6.50 -5.10
C GLN A 156 19.53 5.90 -6.17
N THR A 157 20.55 6.67 -6.55
CA THR A 157 21.67 6.22 -7.34
C THR A 157 22.17 5.08 -6.52
N CYS A 158 21.97 3.88 -7.06
CA CYS A 158 22.52 2.66 -6.51
C CYS A 158 23.99 2.99 -6.20
N ARG A 159 24.32 3.26 -4.93
CA ARG A 159 25.70 3.33 -4.46
C ARG A 159 26.16 1.88 -4.47
N ARG A 160 26.45 1.41 -5.68
CA ARG A 160 27.24 0.23 -5.90
C ARG A 160 28.64 0.64 -5.49
N THR A 161 28.94 0.58 -4.20
CA THR A 161 30.33 0.41 -3.76
C THR A 161 30.76 -0.94 -4.31
N SER A 162 31.26 -0.93 -5.55
CA SER A 162 32.03 -2.04 -6.08
C SER A 162 33.35 -2.03 -5.31
N PRO A 163 33.70 -3.08 -4.55
CA PRO A 163 35.10 -3.38 -4.37
C PRO A 163 35.66 -3.65 -5.78
N SER A 164 36.87 -3.19 -6.00
CA SER A 164 37.70 -3.32 -7.18
C SER A 164 37.53 -4.63 -7.97
N GLY A 165 37.46 -4.48 -9.30
CA GLY A 165 38.15 -5.38 -10.21
C GLY A 165 37.41 -6.64 -10.67
N PHE A 166 37.46 -6.83 -11.99
CA PHE A 166 37.29 -8.08 -12.73
C PHE A 166 35.89 -8.56 -13.16
N ALA A 167 35.82 -8.73 -14.49
CA ALA A 167 34.97 -9.57 -15.31
C ALA A 167 33.46 -9.27 -15.39
N ARG A 168 33.00 -8.96 -16.62
CA ARG A 168 31.59 -8.97 -17.02
C ARG A 168 31.04 -10.40 -16.94
N PRO A 169 30.00 -10.72 -16.16
CA PRO A 169 29.30 -11.99 -16.30
C PRO A 169 28.11 -11.84 -17.26
N ARG A 170 27.97 -12.80 -18.17
CA ARG A 170 26.76 -13.02 -18.96
C ARG A 170 25.57 -13.25 -18.02
N ALA A 171 24.45 -12.58 -18.29
CA ALA A 171 23.22 -12.76 -17.54
C ALA A 171 22.67 -14.18 -17.73
N SER A 172 22.80 -15.02 -16.70
CA SER A 172 21.97 -16.21 -16.53
C SER A 172 21.30 -16.10 -15.17
N CYS A 173 20.01 -15.76 -15.16
CA CYS A 173 19.19 -15.73 -13.96
C CYS A 173 18.83 -17.17 -13.58
N ARG A 174 19.67 -17.83 -12.77
CA ARG A 174 19.24 -18.99 -11.97
C ARG A 174 18.76 -18.47 -10.62
N LYS A 175 17.47 -18.69 -10.34
CA LYS A 175 16.84 -18.42 -9.05
C LYS A 175 17.61 -19.13 -7.93
N ARG A 176 18.03 -18.38 -6.91
CA ARG A 176 18.23 -18.88 -5.54
C ARG A 176 17.22 -18.15 -4.64
N PRO A 177 16.63 -18.83 -3.63
CA PRO A 177 15.71 -18.19 -2.70
C PRO A 177 16.51 -17.40 -1.65
N MET A 178 15.93 -16.31 -1.15
CA MET A 178 16.53 -15.25 -0.33
C MET A 178 17.32 -14.21 -1.12
N GLU A 179 16.98 -12.94 -0.89
CA GLU A 179 17.37 -11.72 -1.62
C GLU A 179 16.70 -11.48 -2.98
N MET A 180 15.53 -10.83 -2.92
CA MET A 180 14.87 -10.20 -4.06
C MET A 180 15.57 -8.89 -4.41
N SER A 181 16.20 -8.85 -5.58
CA SER A 181 16.62 -7.62 -6.24
C SER A 181 16.04 -7.61 -7.66
N PHE A 182 15.12 -6.67 -7.95
CA PHE A 182 14.63 -6.40 -9.30
C PHE A 182 14.66 -4.91 -9.59
N CYS A 183 15.27 -4.59 -10.74
CA CYS A 183 15.55 -3.25 -11.24
C CYS A 183 14.62 -2.93 -12.43
N THR A 184 13.98 -1.74 -12.37
CA THR A 184 13.38 -0.89 -13.45
C THR A 184 12.08 -1.31 -14.19
N PRO A 185 11.31 -0.37 -14.81
CA PRO A 185 11.16 1.08 -14.60
C PRO A 185 9.69 1.55 -14.64
N TRP A 186 8.85 1.28 -13.63
CA TRP A 186 7.56 1.98 -13.45
C TRP A 186 7.56 2.58 -12.04
N CYS A 187 7.76 3.89 -11.94
CA CYS A 187 7.76 4.59 -10.65
C CYS A 187 6.30 4.85 -10.23
N ARG A 188 5.61 3.77 -9.85
CA ARG A 188 4.43 3.86 -8.99
C ARG A 188 4.92 4.03 -7.55
N LEU A 189 4.19 4.80 -6.74
CA LEU A 189 4.45 5.00 -5.31
C LEU A 189 4.78 3.65 -4.66
N ARG A 190 6.04 3.43 -4.26
CA ARG A 190 6.44 2.20 -3.57
C ARG A 190 6.25 2.41 -2.08
N VAL A 191 5.21 1.79 -1.53
CA VAL A 191 5.07 1.63 -0.09
C VAL A 191 6.10 0.59 0.34
N PHE A 192 7.11 1.02 1.08
CA PHE A 192 8.05 0.11 1.76
C PHE A 192 7.56 -0.09 3.19
N SER A 193 7.04 -1.27 3.49
CA SER A 193 6.80 -1.74 4.85
C SER A 193 8.07 -2.42 5.35
N SER A 194 8.74 -1.83 6.35
CA SER A 194 9.78 -2.55 7.09
C SER A 194 9.09 -3.27 8.25
N SER A 195 8.66 -4.50 8.02
CA SER A 195 8.32 -5.41 9.12
C SER A 195 9.61 -5.94 9.73
N ALA A 196 10.19 -5.21 10.67
CA ALA A 196 11.13 -5.81 11.60
C ALA A 196 10.32 -6.74 12.53
N GLN A 197 10.25 -8.03 12.18
CA GLN A 197 9.78 -9.03 13.13
C GLN A 197 10.87 -9.21 14.19
N PRO A 198 10.56 -9.10 15.50
CA PRO A 198 11.48 -9.58 16.52
C PRO A 198 11.65 -11.09 16.32
N THR A 199 12.87 -11.52 16.02
CA THR A 199 13.24 -12.93 16.02
C THR A 199 13.06 -13.44 17.44
N SER A 200 11.99 -14.19 17.68
CA SER A 200 11.86 -14.96 18.92
C SER A 200 12.94 -16.02 18.91
N ASP A 201 13.96 -15.79 19.73
CA ASP A 201 15.04 -16.70 20.07
C ASP A 201 14.44 -18.02 20.59
N ARG A 202 14.53 -19.07 19.77
CA ARG A 202 14.05 -20.41 20.10
C ARG A 202 15.17 -21.14 20.86
N SER A 203 15.44 -20.68 22.07
CA SER A 203 16.27 -21.39 23.03
C SER A 203 15.42 -22.45 23.74
N SER A 204 15.47 -23.69 23.23
CA SER A 204 14.92 -24.87 23.88
C SER A 204 15.67 -25.19 25.18
N PRO A 205 15.01 -25.30 26.35
CA PRO A 205 15.58 -26.03 27.47
C PRO A 205 15.29 -27.53 27.30
N SER A 206 16.36 -28.31 27.37
CA SER A 206 16.36 -29.77 27.42
C SER A 206 15.52 -30.32 28.58
N SER A 207 14.65 -31.28 28.28
CA SER A 207 13.86 -32.06 29.23
C SER A 207 14.73 -32.78 30.28
N PRO A 208 14.30 -32.90 31.55
CA PRO A 208 14.82 -33.91 32.45
C PRO A 208 14.05 -35.23 32.32
N ALA A 209 14.82 -36.32 32.44
CA ALA A 209 14.40 -37.70 32.38
C ALA A 209 13.40 -38.07 33.49
N TRP A 210 12.36 -38.81 33.12
CA TRP A 210 11.49 -39.53 34.05
C TRP A 210 11.99 -40.99 34.14
N HIS A 211 12.39 -41.41 35.35
CA HIS A 211 12.54 -42.82 35.72
C HIS A 211 11.22 -43.30 36.38
N PRO A 212 10.70 -44.48 36.05
CA PRO A 212 9.79 -45.19 36.93
C PRO A 212 10.58 -46.07 37.92
N MET A 213 10.16 -45.99 39.18
CA MET A 213 10.54 -46.88 40.27
C MET A 213 9.38 -47.85 40.51
N GLU A 214 9.72 -49.12 40.74
CA GLU A 214 8.90 -50.31 41.03
C GLU A 214 8.21 -51.04 39.86
#